data_AF-A0A821SDZ8-F1
#
_entry.id   AF-A0A821SDZ8-F1
#
_cell.length_a   1.000
_cell.length_b   1.000
_cell.length_c   1.000
_cell.angle_alpha   90.00
_cell.angle_beta   90.00
_cell.angle_gamma   90.00
#
_symmetry.space_group_name_H-M   'P 1'
#
loop_
_entity.id
_entity.type
_entity.pdbx_description
1 polymer ?
#
loop_
_entity_poly.entity_id
_entity_poly.type
_entity_poly.pdbx_seq_one_letter_code
_entity_poly.pdbx_strand_id
1 'polypeptide(L)'
;MEKFHNKLKRFKAQILRKPQRKANHLSCQFETEKKWLCLQYHSDNQIKKPDELENEMQEPLSPINEKLLDQISGSLIGLALGDALGAHVEFRPHEYLLANPVKDLEGGGTWGLKKGQFTDDTSMALCLAISLVTRHGFVPYDQLVRYKWWFECGYMSSTGQCFDIGAATSQSLKEFVYRQTMFAKRHRIPLARVDYLSDHNLLENFQVHCSTPVVAGNGALMRLAPVPLFFYKHPKQAIEFSGYSGQITHGDKKAYDACRYYGALIYATLNGFNKKQLLDKNFYKKHKSWFDDKPLCEEIKRIAEGSYQKKGGYKDGIRGK
;
A
#
# COMPACT_ATOMS: atom_id res chain seq x y z
N MET A 1 15.47 -4.97 23.09
CA MET A 1 16.01 -4.93 21.71
C MET A 1 16.18 -6.32 21.13
N GLU A 2 16.97 -7.20 21.74
CA GLU A 2 17.24 -8.56 21.23
C GLU A 2 16.00 -9.48 21.14
N LYS A 3 15.10 -9.43 22.15
CA LYS A 3 13.80 -10.12 22.12
C LYS A 3 12.87 -9.64 20.98
N PHE A 4 12.91 -8.36 20.64
CA PHE A 4 12.13 -7.77 19.55
C PHE A 4 12.71 -8.18 18.19
N HIS A 5 14.04 -8.15 18.07
CA HIS A 5 14.76 -8.58 16.86
C HIS A 5 14.53 -10.07 16.55
N ASN A 6 14.50 -10.93 17.58
CA ASN A 6 14.18 -12.35 17.44
C ASN A 6 12.70 -12.60 17.10
N LYS A 7 11.76 -11.79 17.62
CA LYS A 7 10.35 -11.80 17.20
C LYS A 7 10.21 -11.38 15.72
N LEU A 8 10.94 -10.35 15.28
CA LEU A 8 10.97 -9.88 13.90
C LEU A 8 11.51 -10.95 12.93
N LYS A 9 12.58 -11.66 13.31
CA LYS A 9 13.12 -12.80 12.53
C LYS A 9 12.12 -13.94 12.41
N ARG A 10 11.40 -14.27 13.48
CA ARG A 10 10.34 -15.31 13.47
C ARG A 10 9.14 -14.89 12.61
N PHE A 11 8.76 -13.62 12.66
CA PHE A 11 7.68 -13.07 11.85
C PHE A 11 8.07 -13.01 10.36
N LYS A 12 9.29 -12.57 10.02
CA LYS A 12 9.86 -12.69 8.66
C LYS A 12 9.80 -14.14 8.17
N ALA A 13 10.20 -15.11 9.00
CA ALA A 13 10.12 -16.52 8.65
C ALA A 13 8.67 -17.06 8.53
N GLN A 14 7.70 -16.48 9.23
CA GLN A 14 6.28 -16.84 9.10
C GLN A 14 5.63 -16.25 7.85
N ILE A 15 5.93 -14.99 7.49
CA ILE A 15 5.50 -14.37 6.23
C ILE A 15 6.10 -15.11 5.03
N LEU A 16 7.37 -15.51 5.12
CA LEU A 16 8.09 -16.18 4.04
C LEU A 16 7.90 -17.71 4.00
N ARG A 17 7.16 -18.30 4.96
CA ARG A 17 6.86 -19.73 4.95
C ARG A 17 5.83 -20.01 3.85
N LYS A 18 6.23 -20.77 2.83
CA LYS A 18 5.30 -21.35 1.84
C LYS A 18 4.16 -22.05 2.60
N PRO A 19 2.88 -21.70 2.35
CA PRO A 19 1.78 -22.36 3.02
C PRO A 19 1.73 -23.83 2.60
N GLN A 20 1.98 -24.72 3.56
CA GLN A 20 1.73 -26.15 3.39
C GLN A 20 0.22 -26.38 3.41
N ARG A 21 -0.29 -26.91 2.28
CA ARG A 21 -1.64 -27.44 2.03
C ARG A 21 -2.77 -26.43 1.73
N LYS A 22 -2.71 -25.86 0.51
CA LYS A 22 -3.74 -25.89 -0.57
C LYS A 22 -3.08 -25.28 -1.82
N ALA A 23 -2.27 -26.09 -2.50
CA ALA A 23 -1.22 -25.64 -3.42
C ALA A 23 -1.66 -25.27 -4.85
N ASN A 24 -2.95 -25.02 -5.10
CA ASN A 24 -3.44 -24.76 -6.46
C ASN A 24 -3.70 -23.27 -6.76
N HIS A 25 -4.02 -22.44 -5.75
CA HIS A 25 -4.36 -21.03 -5.99
C HIS A 25 -3.14 -20.09 -5.96
N LEU A 26 -2.22 -20.28 -4.99
CA LEU A 26 -1.00 -19.49 -4.88
C LEU A 26 0.04 -19.84 -5.96
N SER A 27 0.12 -21.11 -6.40
CA SER A 27 0.95 -21.51 -7.55
C SER A 27 0.49 -20.84 -8.84
N CYS A 28 -0.83 -20.79 -9.07
CA CYS A 28 -1.45 -20.08 -10.18
C CYS A 28 -1.12 -18.58 -10.15
N GLN A 29 -1.15 -17.92 -8.98
CA GLN A 29 -0.82 -16.50 -8.85
C GLN A 29 0.64 -16.18 -9.19
N PHE A 30 1.60 -16.92 -8.64
CA PHE A 30 3.02 -16.75 -8.97
C PHE A 30 3.34 -17.15 -10.41
N GLU A 31 2.68 -18.17 -10.97
CA GLU A 31 2.79 -18.50 -12.40
C GLU A 31 2.22 -17.40 -13.29
N THR A 32 1.16 -16.73 -12.86
CA THR A 32 0.54 -15.62 -13.58
C THR A 32 1.46 -14.41 -13.60
N GLU A 33 2.09 -14.07 -12.48
CA GLU A 33 3.13 -13.04 -12.42
C GLU A 33 4.38 -13.39 -13.23
N LYS A 34 4.86 -14.64 -13.14
CA LYS A 34 5.98 -15.09 -13.97
C LYS A 34 5.66 -15.04 -15.46
N LYS A 35 4.47 -15.48 -15.86
CA LYS A 35 3.98 -15.37 -17.25
C LYS A 35 3.91 -13.90 -17.68
N TRP A 36 3.47 -13.00 -16.80
CA TRP A 36 3.43 -11.58 -17.10
C TRP A 36 4.82 -10.95 -17.24
N LEU A 37 5.75 -11.23 -16.31
CA LEU A 37 7.14 -10.80 -16.41
C LEU A 37 7.78 -11.30 -17.72
N CYS A 38 7.49 -12.55 -18.12
CA CYS A 38 7.94 -13.08 -19.42
C CYS A 38 7.30 -12.34 -20.61
N LEU A 39 6.00 -12.03 -20.55
CA LEU A 39 5.29 -11.31 -21.62
C LEU A 39 5.78 -9.87 -21.79
N GLN A 40 6.03 -9.14 -20.69
CA GLN A 40 6.59 -7.79 -20.74
C GLN A 40 8.03 -7.81 -21.27
N TYR A 41 8.85 -8.77 -20.84
CA TYR A 41 10.20 -8.93 -21.33
C TYR A 41 10.25 -9.17 -22.86
N HIS A 42 9.26 -9.89 -23.40
CA HIS A 42 9.14 -10.14 -24.84
C HIS A 42 8.52 -8.99 -25.64
N SER A 43 7.76 -8.08 -25.03
CA SER A 43 7.18 -6.93 -25.75
C SER A 43 8.16 -5.77 -25.91
N ASP A 44 9.09 -5.62 -24.97
CA ASP A 44 9.91 -4.41 -24.85
C ASP A 44 11.31 -4.54 -25.50
N ASN A 45 11.71 -5.73 -25.97
CA ASN A 45 13.01 -5.96 -26.62
C ASN A 45 12.94 -6.85 -27.87
N GLN A 46 13.64 -6.46 -28.95
CA GLN A 46 14.06 -7.43 -29.98
C GLN A 46 14.90 -8.52 -29.29
N ILE A 47 14.64 -9.78 -29.65
CA ILE A 47 15.21 -10.99 -29.04
C ILE A 47 16.74 -10.84 -28.85
N LYS A 48 17.18 -10.63 -27.61
CA LYS A 48 18.57 -10.84 -27.19
C LYS A 48 18.69 -12.20 -26.49
N LYS A 49 19.82 -12.87 -26.70
CA LYS A 49 20.07 -14.22 -26.18
C LYS A 49 20.25 -14.20 -24.65
N PRO A 50 19.88 -15.27 -23.92
CA PRO A 50 20.01 -15.36 -22.46
C PRO A 50 21.41 -15.02 -21.92
N ASP A 51 22.45 -15.37 -22.68
CA ASP A 51 23.86 -15.17 -22.28
C ASP A 51 24.29 -13.69 -22.27
N GLU A 52 23.52 -12.80 -22.93
CA GLU A 52 23.78 -11.35 -22.93
C GLU A 52 23.19 -10.65 -21.68
N LEU A 53 22.22 -11.28 -20.99
CA LEU A 53 21.55 -10.73 -19.79
C LEU A 53 22.36 -10.85 -18.51
N GLU A 54 23.21 -11.88 -18.39
CA GLU A 54 24.07 -12.04 -17.22
C GLU A 54 25.14 -10.94 -17.11
N ASN A 55 25.44 -10.25 -18.21
CA ASN A 55 26.47 -9.21 -18.26
C ASN A 55 25.94 -7.79 -17.94
N GLU A 56 24.66 -7.49 -18.16
CA GLU A 56 24.08 -6.17 -17.79
C GLU A 56 23.74 -6.06 -16.28
N MET A 57 23.63 -7.19 -15.57
CA MET A 57 23.45 -7.22 -14.11
C MET A 57 24.76 -7.06 -13.32
N GLN A 58 25.89 -6.79 -13.99
CA GLN A 58 27.23 -6.65 -13.38
C GLN A 58 27.65 -5.19 -13.13
N GLU A 59 26.73 -4.22 -13.14
CA GLU A 59 27.02 -2.94 -12.47
C GLU A 59 27.10 -3.23 -10.95
N PRO A 60 28.23 -2.94 -10.27
CA PRO A 60 28.34 -3.17 -8.85
C PRO A 60 27.29 -2.32 -8.14
N LEU A 61 26.24 -2.96 -7.63
CA LEU A 61 25.28 -2.34 -6.72
C LEU A 61 26.10 -1.58 -5.66
N SER A 62 25.94 -0.26 -5.61
CA SER A 62 26.53 0.55 -4.55
C SER A 62 26.26 -0.15 -3.21
N PRO A 63 27.23 -0.21 -2.28
CA PRO A 63 27.05 -0.92 -1.02
C PRO A 63 25.71 -0.54 -0.40
N ILE A 64 24.88 -1.56 -0.15
CA ILE A 64 23.52 -1.38 0.35
C ILE A 64 23.63 -0.56 1.64
N ASN A 65 22.95 0.58 1.68
CA ASN A 65 22.84 1.37 2.91
C ASN A 65 22.02 0.55 3.91
N GLU A 66 22.70 -0.19 4.80
CA GLU A 66 22.09 -1.11 5.76
C GLU A 66 21.05 -0.41 6.64
N LYS A 67 21.32 0.84 7.04
CA LYS A 67 20.38 1.65 7.83
C LYS A 67 19.10 1.94 7.05
N LEU A 68 19.21 2.33 5.78
CA LEU A 68 18.05 2.59 4.94
C LEU A 68 17.24 1.30 4.71
N LEU A 69 17.91 0.17 4.46
CA LEU A 69 17.25 -1.12 4.31
C LEU A 69 16.50 -1.53 5.59
N ASP A 70 17.10 -1.32 6.76
CA ASP A 70 16.46 -1.57 8.06
C ASP A 70 15.21 -0.70 8.25
N GLN A 71 15.28 0.60 7.91
CA GLN A 71 14.13 1.51 7.97
C GLN A 71 13.01 1.09 7.01
N ILE A 72 13.31 0.80 5.75
CA ILE A 72 12.32 0.35 4.75
C ILE A 72 11.68 -0.97 5.20
N SER A 73 12.51 -1.94 5.65
CA SER A 73 12.02 -3.22 6.17
C SER A 73 11.14 -3.03 7.40
N GLY A 74 11.57 -2.15 8.32
CA GLY A 74 10.86 -1.83 9.55
C GLY A 74 9.51 -1.18 9.29
N SER A 75 9.39 -0.34 8.26
CA SER A 75 8.11 0.27 7.87
C SER A 75 7.11 -0.77 7.36
N LEU A 76 7.52 -1.66 6.44
CA LEU A 76 6.62 -2.67 5.88
C LEU A 76 6.25 -3.76 6.90
N ILE A 77 7.23 -4.22 7.69
CA ILE A 77 6.99 -5.21 8.74
C ILE A 77 6.19 -4.60 9.89
N GLY A 78 6.48 -3.35 10.26
CA GLY A 78 5.76 -2.62 11.29
C GLY A 78 4.29 -2.43 10.93
N LEU A 79 3.98 -2.14 9.67
CA LEU A 79 2.61 -2.14 9.14
C LEU A 79 1.94 -3.50 9.37
N ALA A 80 2.56 -4.58 8.90
CA ALA A 80 2.00 -5.93 9.03
C ALA A 80 1.84 -6.41 10.49
N LEU A 81 2.77 -6.02 11.37
CA LEU A 81 2.67 -6.30 12.79
C LEU A 81 1.56 -5.49 13.46
N GLY A 82 1.42 -4.21 13.11
CA GLY A 82 0.37 -3.34 13.64
C GLY A 82 -1.02 -3.83 13.25
N ASP A 83 -1.19 -4.18 11.97
CA ASP A 83 -2.38 -4.83 11.41
C ASP A 83 -2.72 -6.11 12.19
N ALA A 84 -1.79 -7.08 12.24
CA ALA A 84 -2.05 -8.37 12.90
C ALA A 84 -2.31 -8.25 14.42
N LEU A 85 -1.78 -7.23 15.09
CA LEU A 85 -2.09 -6.91 16.49
C LEU A 85 -3.48 -6.28 16.63
N GLY A 86 -3.83 -5.35 15.76
CA GLY A 86 -5.11 -4.63 15.77
C GLY A 86 -6.29 -5.52 15.42
N ALA A 87 -6.11 -6.45 14.47
CA ALA A 87 -7.16 -7.36 14.00
C ALA A 87 -7.76 -8.23 15.11
N HIS A 88 -6.98 -8.54 16.16
CA HIS A 88 -7.48 -9.31 17.31
C HIS A 88 -8.66 -8.62 18.02
N VAL A 89 -8.66 -7.29 18.04
CA VAL A 89 -9.59 -6.47 18.82
C VAL A 89 -10.43 -5.52 17.97
N GLU A 90 -10.45 -5.74 16.67
CA GLU A 90 -11.26 -4.96 15.76
C GLU A 90 -12.76 -5.02 16.15
N PHE A 91 -13.45 -3.89 16.00
CA PHE A 91 -14.85 -3.67 16.41
C PHE A 91 -15.14 -3.88 17.91
N ARG A 92 -14.12 -4.09 18.75
CA ARG A 92 -14.29 -4.14 20.21
C ARG A 92 -14.36 -2.73 20.80
N PRO A 93 -15.23 -2.49 21.80
CA PRO A 93 -15.31 -1.21 22.48
C PRO A 93 -14.06 -0.96 23.33
N HIS A 94 -13.77 0.29 23.66
CA HIS A 94 -12.57 0.65 24.42
C HIS A 94 -12.53 -0.03 25.80
N GLU A 95 -13.68 -0.19 26.45
CA GLU A 95 -13.83 -0.85 27.74
C GLU A 95 -13.40 -2.32 27.68
N TYR A 96 -13.61 -3.00 26.55
CA TYR A 96 -13.14 -4.37 26.34
C TYR A 96 -11.61 -4.42 26.36
N LEU A 97 -10.93 -3.43 25.76
CA LEU A 97 -9.46 -3.35 25.70
C LEU A 97 -8.83 -3.07 27.07
N LEU A 98 -9.53 -2.35 27.94
CA LEU A 98 -9.08 -2.12 29.32
C LEU A 98 -9.06 -3.42 30.12
N ALA A 99 -10.06 -4.27 29.93
CA ALA A 99 -10.14 -5.58 30.57
C ALA A 99 -9.26 -6.64 29.88
N ASN A 100 -9.10 -6.57 28.57
CA ASN A 100 -8.40 -7.55 27.73
C ASN A 100 -7.30 -6.86 26.88
N PRO A 101 -6.22 -6.36 27.51
CA PRO A 101 -5.17 -5.68 26.77
C PRO A 101 -4.41 -6.64 25.85
N VAL A 102 -4.19 -6.23 24.60
CA VAL A 102 -3.40 -6.98 23.61
C VAL A 102 -1.93 -7.01 24.02
N LYS A 103 -1.38 -8.20 24.29
CA LYS A 103 0.01 -8.36 24.78
C LYS A 103 0.95 -9.04 23.77
N ASP A 104 0.40 -9.80 22.83
CA ASP A 104 1.16 -10.47 21.78
C ASP A 104 0.32 -10.69 20.51
N LEU A 105 0.91 -11.32 19.49
CA LEU A 105 0.17 -11.78 18.30
C LEU A 105 -0.74 -12.95 18.65
N GLU A 106 -1.94 -12.65 19.14
CA GLU A 106 -2.88 -13.64 19.68
C GLU A 106 -3.73 -14.34 18.62
N GLY A 107 -3.93 -13.74 17.44
CA GLY A 107 -4.86 -14.26 16.42
C GLY A 107 -6.31 -13.97 16.83
N GLY A 108 -7.28 -14.84 16.51
CA GLY A 108 -8.69 -14.66 16.89
C GLY A 108 -9.34 -13.44 16.24
N GLY A 109 -10.02 -12.63 17.05
CA GLY A 109 -10.76 -11.46 16.58
C GLY A 109 -12.02 -11.80 15.78
N THR A 110 -12.57 -10.80 15.10
CA THR A 110 -13.79 -10.87 14.28
C THR A 110 -13.75 -12.01 13.27
N TRP A 111 -12.57 -12.28 12.72
CA TRP A 111 -12.35 -13.21 11.61
C TRP A 111 -11.75 -14.55 12.04
N GLY A 112 -11.52 -14.78 13.34
CA GLY A 112 -10.95 -16.05 13.83
C GLY A 112 -9.54 -16.35 13.30
N LEU A 113 -8.69 -15.32 13.16
CA LEU A 113 -7.39 -15.39 12.52
C LEU A 113 -6.39 -16.29 13.28
N LYS A 114 -5.44 -16.86 12.56
CA LYS A 114 -4.25 -17.48 13.19
C LYS A 114 -3.29 -16.40 13.67
N LYS A 115 -2.45 -16.74 14.65
CA LYS A 115 -1.40 -15.86 15.15
C LYS A 115 -0.50 -15.36 14.02
N GLY A 116 -0.40 -14.04 13.87
CA GLY A 116 0.41 -13.38 12.86
C GLY A 116 -0.22 -13.24 11.47
N GLN A 117 -1.47 -13.69 11.28
CA GLN A 117 -2.22 -13.34 10.07
C GLN A 117 -2.65 -11.86 10.14
N PHE A 118 -2.43 -11.17 9.03
CA PHE A 118 -2.76 -9.76 8.79
C PHE A 118 -4.01 -9.64 7.90
N THR A 119 -4.63 -8.47 7.81
CA THR A 119 -5.89 -8.20 7.10
C THR A 119 -5.69 -7.45 5.77
N ASP A 120 -6.66 -6.63 5.38
CA ASP A 120 -6.64 -5.86 4.14
C ASP A 120 -5.58 -4.76 4.13
N ASP A 121 -5.26 -4.14 5.26
CA ASP A 121 -4.17 -3.13 5.39
C ASP A 121 -2.87 -3.63 4.75
N THR A 122 -2.40 -4.79 5.20
CA THR A 122 -1.16 -5.39 4.69
C THR A 122 -1.32 -5.98 3.31
N SER A 123 -2.45 -6.65 3.02
CA SER A 123 -2.68 -7.25 1.69
C SER A 123 -2.62 -6.20 0.58
N MET A 124 -3.26 -5.04 0.81
CA MET A 124 -3.24 -3.92 -0.13
C MET A 124 -1.88 -3.20 -0.13
N ALA A 125 -1.17 -3.10 0.98
CA ALA A 125 0.20 -2.57 0.99
C ALA A 125 1.15 -3.44 0.16
N LEU A 126 1.06 -4.76 0.27
CA LEU A 126 1.86 -5.70 -0.53
C LEU A 126 1.54 -5.58 -2.02
N CYS A 127 0.26 -5.52 -2.40
CA CYS A 127 -0.15 -5.28 -3.78
C CYS A 127 0.44 -3.98 -4.35
N LEU A 128 0.43 -2.91 -3.57
CA LEU A 128 1.01 -1.62 -3.96
C LEU A 128 2.54 -1.68 -4.09
N ALA A 129 3.22 -2.32 -3.15
CA ALA A 129 4.67 -2.51 -3.21
C ALA A 129 5.09 -3.29 -4.46
N ILE A 130 4.38 -4.37 -4.79
CA ILE A 130 4.65 -5.16 -6.00
C ILE A 130 4.40 -4.35 -7.25
N SER A 131 3.30 -3.59 -7.33
CA SER A 131 3.03 -2.72 -8.47
C SER A 131 4.17 -1.73 -8.71
N LEU A 132 4.63 -1.04 -7.67
CA LEU A 132 5.73 -0.07 -7.75
C LEU A 132 7.03 -0.70 -8.25
N VAL A 133 7.44 -1.83 -7.66
CA VAL A 133 8.68 -2.54 -8.02
C VAL A 133 8.61 -3.07 -9.45
N THR A 134 7.48 -3.70 -9.79
CA THR A 134 7.30 -4.38 -11.07
C THR A 134 7.17 -3.40 -12.23
N ARG A 135 6.54 -2.24 -11.99
CA ARG A 135 6.37 -1.18 -13.01
C ARG A 135 7.53 -0.18 -13.00
N HIS A 136 8.50 -0.33 -12.11
CA HIS A 136 9.59 0.63 -11.89
C HIS A 136 9.08 2.08 -11.72
N GLY A 137 7.91 2.24 -11.10
CA GLY A 137 7.23 3.53 -11.03
C GLY A 137 5.78 3.41 -10.58
N PHE A 138 5.08 4.54 -10.50
CA PHE A 138 3.70 4.60 -10.07
C PHE A 138 2.75 4.52 -11.27
N VAL A 139 2.09 3.37 -11.43
CA VAL A 139 1.09 3.13 -12.48
C VAL A 139 -0.26 2.83 -11.82
N PRO A 140 -1.17 3.81 -11.71
CA PRO A 140 -2.44 3.64 -10.98
C PRO A 140 -3.30 2.49 -11.50
N TYR A 141 -3.24 2.21 -12.80
CA TYR A 141 -3.94 1.07 -13.41
C TYR A 141 -3.45 -0.27 -12.86
N ASP A 142 -2.13 -0.49 -12.82
CA ASP A 142 -1.56 -1.74 -12.32
C ASP A 142 -1.81 -1.90 -10.80
N GLN A 143 -1.79 -0.80 -10.04
CA GLN A 143 -2.22 -0.81 -8.64
C GLN A 143 -3.66 -1.35 -8.49
N LEU A 144 -4.61 -0.87 -9.31
CA LEU A 144 -5.98 -1.37 -9.31
C LEU A 144 -6.09 -2.83 -9.77
N VAL A 145 -5.28 -3.26 -10.74
CA VAL A 145 -5.19 -4.66 -11.16
C VAL A 145 -4.74 -5.56 -10.02
N ARG A 146 -3.68 -5.17 -9.28
CA ARG A 146 -3.21 -5.96 -8.13
C ARG A 146 -4.26 -6.01 -7.00
N TYR A 147 -4.99 -4.92 -6.77
CA TYR A 147 -6.11 -4.92 -5.83
C TYR A 147 -7.29 -5.77 -6.31
N LYS A 148 -7.59 -5.78 -7.61
CA LYS A 148 -8.58 -6.68 -8.21
C LYS A 148 -8.18 -8.14 -7.98
N TRP A 149 -6.91 -8.51 -8.17
CA TRP A 149 -6.46 -9.89 -7.91
C TRP A 149 -6.61 -10.27 -6.44
N TRP A 150 -6.30 -9.35 -5.52
CA TRP A 150 -6.59 -9.56 -4.10
C TRP A 150 -8.09 -9.78 -3.88
N PHE A 151 -8.92 -8.88 -4.40
CA PHE A 151 -10.37 -8.89 -4.26
C PHE A 151 -11.04 -10.15 -4.82
N GLU A 152 -10.63 -10.61 -6.01
CA GLU A 152 -11.28 -11.73 -6.70
C GLU A 152 -10.71 -13.09 -6.29
N CYS A 153 -9.42 -13.19 -5.96
CA CYS A 153 -8.77 -14.49 -5.71
C CYS A 153 -7.84 -14.53 -4.49
N GLY A 154 -7.83 -13.51 -3.64
CA GLY A 154 -7.04 -13.50 -2.41
C GLY A 154 -5.54 -13.36 -2.62
N TYR A 155 -5.10 -12.82 -3.77
CA TYR A 155 -3.69 -12.50 -4.00
C TYR A 155 -3.12 -11.62 -2.87
N MET A 156 -1.94 -11.97 -2.36
CA MET A 156 -1.28 -11.33 -1.21
C MET A 156 -2.07 -11.37 0.11
N SER A 157 -3.09 -12.23 0.23
CA SER A 157 -3.82 -12.46 1.49
C SER A 157 -3.11 -13.43 2.42
N SER A 158 -3.16 -13.16 3.72
CA SER A 158 -2.66 -14.07 4.77
C SER A 158 -3.52 -15.32 4.95
N THR A 159 -4.76 -15.32 4.45
CA THR A 159 -5.72 -16.44 4.56
C THR A 159 -5.93 -17.15 3.21
N GLY A 160 -5.39 -16.61 2.12
CA GLY A 160 -5.60 -17.10 0.76
C GLY A 160 -6.93 -16.70 0.14
N GLN A 161 -7.70 -15.81 0.78
CA GLN A 161 -8.96 -15.24 0.28
C GLN A 161 -9.02 -13.74 0.57
N CYS A 162 -9.82 -12.98 -0.19
CA CYS A 162 -10.16 -11.61 0.20
C CYS A 162 -11.10 -11.65 1.41
N PHE A 163 -10.75 -10.93 2.47
CA PHE A 163 -11.61 -10.73 3.63
C PHE A 163 -11.33 -9.34 4.20
N ASP A 164 -12.18 -8.88 5.12
CA ASP A 164 -12.07 -7.58 5.80
C ASP A 164 -12.09 -6.33 4.89
N ILE A 165 -12.43 -6.50 3.62
CA ILE A 165 -12.45 -5.39 2.66
C ILE A 165 -13.50 -4.34 3.04
N GLY A 166 -13.04 -3.12 3.29
CA GLY A 166 -13.93 -1.98 3.53
C GLY A 166 -14.89 -1.70 2.36
N ALA A 167 -16.12 -1.26 2.67
CA ALA A 167 -17.17 -1.03 1.68
C ALA A 167 -16.75 -0.07 0.55
N ALA A 168 -16.06 1.02 0.89
CA ALA A 168 -15.51 2.00 -0.05
C ALA A 168 -14.52 1.37 -1.05
N THR A 169 -13.59 0.56 -0.55
CA THR A 169 -12.62 -0.17 -1.38
C THR A 169 -13.35 -1.17 -2.28
N SER A 170 -14.27 -1.97 -1.72
CA SER A 170 -15.05 -2.95 -2.50
C SER A 170 -15.83 -2.28 -3.63
N GLN A 171 -16.49 -1.15 -3.36
CA GLN A 171 -17.24 -0.41 -4.38
C GLN A 171 -16.32 0.12 -5.48
N SER A 172 -15.16 0.67 -5.12
CA SER A 172 -14.18 1.18 -6.09
C SER A 172 -13.62 0.07 -6.98
N LEU A 173 -13.36 -1.13 -6.43
CA LEU A 173 -12.86 -2.26 -7.21
C LEU A 173 -13.94 -2.86 -8.12
N LYS A 174 -15.21 -2.89 -7.69
CA LYS A 174 -16.33 -3.26 -8.56
C LYS A 174 -16.47 -2.29 -9.74
N GLU A 175 -16.36 -1.00 -9.48
CA GLU A 175 -16.37 0.04 -10.52
C GLU A 175 -15.17 -0.11 -11.48
N PHE A 176 -13.97 -0.38 -10.94
CA PHE A 176 -12.79 -0.67 -11.76
C PHE A 176 -13.00 -1.86 -12.68
N VAL A 177 -13.47 -3.00 -12.16
CA VAL A 177 -13.73 -4.22 -12.96
C VAL A 177 -14.76 -3.95 -14.05
N TYR A 178 -15.82 -3.19 -13.74
CA TYR A 178 -16.82 -2.77 -14.72
C TYR A 178 -16.17 -1.92 -15.84
N ARG A 179 -15.44 -0.86 -15.47
CA ARG A 179 -14.75 0.02 -16.43
C ARG A 179 -13.73 -0.73 -17.28
N GLN A 180 -12.97 -1.62 -16.66
CA GLN A 180 -11.98 -2.47 -17.32
C GLN A 180 -12.63 -3.35 -18.39
N THR A 181 -13.78 -3.95 -18.07
CA THR A 181 -14.56 -4.76 -19.02
C THR A 181 -15.08 -3.92 -20.19
N MET A 182 -15.59 -2.72 -19.92
CA MET A 182 -16.10 -1.82 -20.96
C MET A 182 -14.98 -1.27 -21.85
N PHE A 183 -13.83 -0.94 -21.25
CA PHE A 183 -12.63 -0.51 -21.96
C PHE A 183 -12.13 -1.60 -22.91
N ALA A 184 -12.01 -2.84 -22.41
CA ALA A 184 -11.60 -3.98 -23.24
C ALA A 184 -12.52 -4.17 -24.46
N LYS A 185 -13.84 -4.10 -24.27
CA LYS A 185 -14.82 -4.19 -25.37
C LYS A 185 -14.65 -3.06 -26.39
N ARG A 186 -14.54 -1.81 -25.93
CA ARG A 186 -14.41 -0.62 -26.79
C ARG A 186 -13.14 -0.68 -27.66
N HIS A 187 -12.03 -1.12 -27.07
CA HIS A 187 -10.73 -1.18 -27.73
C HIS A 187 -10.45 -2.56 -28.38
N ARG A 188 -11.42 -3.48 -28.37
CA ARG A 188 -11.29 -4.85 -28.90
C ARG A 188 -10.09 -5.62 -28.31
N ILE A 189 -9.83 -5.41 -27.02
CA ILE A 189 -8.77 -6.09 -26.27
C ILE A 189 -9.37 -7.37 -25.65
N PRO A 190 -8.75 -8.55 -25.83
CA PRO A 190 -9.19 -9.76 -25.13
C PRO A 190 -9.16 -9.56 -23.60
N LEU A 191 -10.23 -9.94 -22.88
CA LEU A 191 -10.29 -9.75 -21.42
C LEU A 191 -9.12 -10.41 -20.68
N ALA A 192 -8.61 -11.54 -21.17
CA ALA A 192 -7.44 -12.19 -20.58
C ALA A 192 -6.14 -11.36 -20.67
N ARG A 193 -6.12 -10.28 -21.46
CA ARG A 193 -4.98 -9.38 -21.65
C ARG A 193 -5.14 -8.03 -20.95
N VAL A 194 -6.34 -7.68 -20.50
CA VAL A 194 -6.64 -6.33 -20.03
C VAL A 194 -5.89 -5.98 -18.75
N ASP A 195 -5.66 -6.95 -17.86
CA ASP A 195 -4.87 -6.76 -16.64
C ASP A 195 -3.38 -6.45 -16.91
N TYR A 196 -2.92 -6.68 -18.13
CA TYR A 196 -1.50 -6.67 -18.51
C TYR A 196 -1.14 -5.55 -19.47
N LEU A 197 -2.03 -4.57 -19.63
CA LEU A 197 -1.78 -3.44 -20.52
C LEU A 197 -0.57 -2.63 -20.05
N SER A 198 0.36 -2.41 -20.97
CA SER A 198 1.56 -1.57 -20.79
C SER A 198 1.58 -0.36 -21.73
N ASP A 199 0.72 -0.33 -22.74
CA ASP A 199 0.61 0.76 -23.70
C ASP A 199 0.17 2.06 -23.00
N HIS A 200 1.04 3.06 -23.02
CA HIS A 200 0.82 4.33 -22.33
C HIS A 200 -0.40 5.09 -22.85
N ASN A 201 -0.60 5.13 -24.17
CA ASN A 201 -1.72 5.86 -24.78
C ASN A 201 -3.05 5.22 -24.40
N LEU A 202 -3.11 3.88 -24.31
CA LEU A 202 -4.30 3.19 -23.84
C LEU A 202 -4.56 3.46 -22.35
N LEU A 203 -3.51 3.38 -21.52
CA LEU A 203 -3.63 3.58 -20.07
C LEU A 203 -4.01 5.01 -19.69
N GLU A 204 -3.51 6.02 -20.39
CA GLU A 204 -3.91 7.43 -20.19
C GLU A 204 -5.41 7.66 -20.43
N ASN A 205 -6.01 6.89 -21.36
CA ASN A 205 -7.43 6.95 -21.66
C ASN A 205 -8.30 6.14 -20.69
N PHE A 206 -7.70 5.43 -19.73
CA PHE A 206 -8.44 4.67 -18.72
C PHE A 206 -8.71 5.51 -17.47
N GLN A 207 -9.98 5.68 -17.10
CA GLN A 207 -10.34 6.46 -15.92
C GLN A 207 -10.16 5.67 -14.60
N VAL A 208 -8.97 5.80 -14.02
CA VAL A 208 -8.54 5.11 -12.78
C VAL A 208 -9.21 5.60 -11.49
N HIS A 209 -9.81 6.79 -11.48
CA HIS A 209 -10.54 7.30 -10.31
C HIS A 209 -11.91 6.61 -10.19
N CYS A 210 -11.94 5.47 -9.48
CA CYS A 210 -13.12 4.60 -9.36
C CYS A 210 -13.98 4.90 -8.12
N SER A 211 -13.60 5.91 -7.33
CA SER A 211 -14.28 6.31 -6.09
C SER A 211 -15.04 7.63 -6.27
N THR A 212 -16.06 7.86 -5.45
CA THR A 212 -16.80 9.12 -5.42
C THR A 212 -16.04 10.18 -4.59
N PRO A 213 -16.26 11.49 -4.82
CA PRO A 213 -15.46 12.55 -4.20
C PRO A 213 -15.77 12.80 -2.71
N VAL A 214 -16.58 11.95 -2.06
CA VAL A 214 -17.02 12.11 -0.66
C VAL A 214 -16.55 10.97 0.26
N VAL A 215 -15.85 9.98 -0.30
CA VAL A 215 -15.36 8.81 0.43
C VAL A 215 -14.03 9.13 1.10
N ALA A 216 -14.05 9.27 2.43
CA ALA A 216 -12.91 9.69 3.26
C ALA A 216 -12.48 8.65 4.31
N GLY A 217 -12.79 7.37 4.11
CA GLY A 217 -12.37 6.27 4.98
C GLY A 217 -10.85 6.06 5.03
N ASN A 218 -10.38 5.27 6.02
CA ASN A 218 -8.96 4.98 6.24
C ASN A 218 -8.33 4.07 5.17
N GLY A 219 -9.13 3.41 4.32
CA GLY A 219 -8.70 2.42 3.32
C GLY A 219 -7.60 2.89 2.36
N ALA A 220 -7.48 4.20 2.15
CA ALA A 220 -6.38 4.80 1.39
C ALA A 220 -5.07 4.92 2.20
N LEU A 221 -5.17 5.34 3.47
CA LEU A 221 -4.04 5.68 4.31
C LEU A 221 -3.33 4.42 4.85
N MET A 222 -4.09 3.40 5.21
CA MET A 222 -3.59 2.19 5.88
C MET A 222 -2.57 1.40 5.06
N ARG A 223 -2.69 1.47 3.72
CA ARG A 223 -1.84 0.74 2.76
C ARG A 223 -0.67 1.57 2.20
N LEU A 224 -0.52 2.82 2.63
CA LEU A 224 0.23 3.85 1.89
C LEU A 224 1.75 3.62 1.84
N ALA A 225 2.31 3.03 2.89
CA ALA A 225 3.75 3.01 3.15
C ALA A 225 4.65 2.70 1.93
N PRO A 226 4.34 1.77 1.01
CA PRO A 226 5.21 1.48 -0.12
C PRO A 226 5.55 2.68 -1.02
N VAL A 227 4.64 3.65 -1.18
CA VAL A 227 4.86 4.79 -2.09
C VAL A 227 6.01 5.70 -1.62
N PRO A 228 5.97 6.29 -0.41
CA PRO A 228 7.07 7.14 0.06
C PRO A 228 8.38 6.36 0.29
N LEU A 229 8.31 5.05 0.52
CA LEU A 229 9.50 4.19 0.59
C LEU A 229 10.15 4.01 -0.79
N PHE A 230 9.35 3.80 -1.84
CA PHE A 230 9.86 3.65 -3.21
C PHE A 230 10.47 4.95 -3.74
N PHE A 231 9.79 6.08 -3.53
CA PHE A 231 10.22 7.40 -4.00
C PHE A 231 11.06 8.16 -2.96
N TYR A 232 11.78 7.47 -2.07
CA TYR A 232 12.50 8.10 -0.94
C TYR A 232 13.55 9.15 -1.33
N LYS A 233 14.02 9.16 -2.59
CA LYS A 233 14.94 10.16 -3.16
C LYS A 233 14.23 11.36 -3.78
N HIS A 234 12.91 11.31 -3.95
CA HIS A 234 12.13 12.27 -4.71
C HIS A 234 10.93 12.77 -3.88
N PRO A 235 11.11 13.77 -2.98
CA PRO A 235 10.09 14.19 -2.01
C PRO A 235 8.74 14.52 -2.65
N LYS A 236 8.76 15.30 -3.73
CA LYS A 236 7.55 15.72 -4.45
C LYS A 236 6.77 14.53 -5.00
N GLN A 237 7.46 13.57 -5.62
CA GLN A 237 6.85 12.34 -6.13
C GLN A 237 6.33 11.46 -4.99
N ALA A 238 7.13 11.27 -3.92
CA ALA A 238 6.73 10.50 -2.74
C ALA A 238 5.42 11.00 -2.14
N ILE A 239 5.26 12.33 -2.04
CA ILE A 239 4.08 12.97 -1.46
C ILE A 239 2.91 12.95 -2.44
N GLU A 240 3.13 13.35 -3.70
CA GLU A 240 2.03 13.45 -4.66
C GLU A 240 1.46 12.07 -5.03
N PHE A 241 2.32 11.09 -5.29
CA PHE A 241 1.87 9.72 -5.54
C PHE A 241 1.25 9.08 -4.30
N SER A 242 1.60 9.53 -3.09
CA SER A 242 0.89 9.10 -1.89
C SER A 242 -0.58 9.53 -1.94
N GLY A 243 -0.85 10.78 -2.35
CA GLY A 243 -2.20 11.26 -2.58
C GLY A 243 -2.93 10.47 -3.66
N TYR A 244 -2.33 10.35 -4.85
CA TYR A 244 -2.98 9.67 -5.98
C TYR A 244 -3.26 8.19 -5.73
N SER A 245 -2.36 7.47 -5.06
CA SER A 245 -2.55 6.07 -4.63
C SER A 245 -3.77 5.88 -3.72
N GLY A 246 -4.05 6.86 -2.87
CA GLY A 246 -5.27 6.88 -2.05
C GLY A 246 -6.52 7.20 -2.88
N GLN A 247 -6.41 8.22 -3.74
CA GLN A 247 -7.54 8.82 -4.47
C GLN A 247 -8.26 7.85 -5.41
N ILE A 248 -7.55 6.87 -5.97
CA ILE A 248 -8.14 5.89 -6.89
C ILE A 248 -9.24 5.03 -6.25
N THR A 249 -9.24 4.88 -4.92
CA THR A 249 -10.32 4.17 -4.19
C THR A 249 -11.01 5.00 -3.11
N HIS A 250 -10.48 6.18 -2.76
CA HIS A 250 -11.09 7.11 -1.79
C HIS A 250 -11.02 8.54 -2.35
N GLY A 251 -12.08 8.97 -3.03
CA GLY A 251 -12.05 10.19 -3.84
C GLY A 251 -12.12 11.50 -3.05
N ASP A 252 -12.38 11.48 -1.74
CA ASP A 252 -12.45 12.70 -0.92
C ASP A 252 -11.09 13.38 -0.79
N LYS A 253 -11.08 14.71 -0.89
CA LYS A 253 -9.87 15.52 -0.72
C LYS A 253 -9.18 15.28 0.63
N LYS A 254 -9.94 14.97 1.69
CA LYS A 254 -9.41 14.59 3.00
C LYS A 254 -8.57 13.32 2.93
N ALA A 255 -9.04 12.28 2.22
CA ALA A 255 -8.27 11.05 2.05
C ALA A 255 -7.00 11.29 1.22
N TYR A 256 -7.12 12.07 0.14
CA TYR A 256 -5.99 12.49 -0.69
C TYR A 256 -4.92 13.23 0.13
N ASP A 257 -5.30 14.30 0.83
CA ASP A 257 -4.36 15.12 1.60
C ASP A 257 -3.84 14.42 2.87
N ALA A 258 -4.63 13.54 3.49
CA ALA A 258 -4.16 12.67 4.58
C ALA A 258 -3.01 11.79 4.11
N CYS A 259 -3.15 11.17 2.92
CA CYS A 259 -2.09 10.34 2.35
C CYS A 259 -0.87 11.18 1.99
N ARG A 260 -1.03 12.37 1.39
CA ARG A 260 0.10 13.29 1.12
C ARG A 260 0.86 13.65 2.38
N TYR A 261 0.15 14.03 3.43
CA TYR A 261 0.76 14.42 4.70
C TYR A 261 1.48 13.25 5.37
N TYR A 262 0.85 12.07 5.43
CA TYR A 262 1.47 10.88 6.01
C TYR A 262 2.66 10.38 5.18
N GLY A 263 2.58 10.48 3.85
CA GLY A 263 3.69 10.23 2.94
C GLY A 263 4.89 11.14 3.22
N ALA A 264 4.66 12.43 3.50
CA ALA A 264 5.71 13.36 3.91
C ALA A 264 6.39 12.97 5.23
N LEU A 265 5.62 12.45 6.21
CA LEU A 265 6.16 11.98 7.48
C LEU A 265 7.03 10.71 7.30
N ILE A 266 6.60 9.77 6.47
CA ILE A 266 7.38 8.56 6.16
C ILE A 266 8.66 8.94 5.40
N TYR A 267 8.54 9.79 4.37
CA TYR A 267 9.69 10.32 3.63
C TYR A 267 10.71 11.00 4.56
N ALA A 268 10.25 11.88 5.46
CA ALA A 268 11.13 12.57 6.39
C ALA A 268 11.83 11.60 7.36
N THR A 269 11.14 10.53 7.78
CA THR A 269 11.72 9.48 8.63
C THR A 269 12.90 8.77 7.94
N LEU A 270 12.74 8.42 6.65
CA LEU A 270 13.84 7.85 5.85
C LEU A 270 15.01 8.84 5.65
N ASN A 271 14.71 10.14 5.67
CA ASN A 271 15.68 11.22 5.51
C ASN A 271 16.21 11.76 6.86
N GLY A 272 16.12 10.96 7.93
CA GLY A 272 16.82 11.20 9.19
C GLY A 272 16.11 12.11 10.19
N PHE A 273 14.86 12.50 9.95
CA PHE A 273 14.09 13.31 10.89
C PHE A 273 13.72 12.49 12.12
N ASN A 274 13.87 13.09 13.30
CA ASN A 274 13.48 12.47 14.56
C ASN A 274 12.01 12.75 14.93
N LYS A 275 11.49 12.02 15.91
CA LYS A 275 10.09 12.14 16.38
C LYS A 275 9.70 13.57 16.77
N LYS A 276 10.58 14.35 17.39
CA LYS A 276 10.28 15.73 17.80
C LYS A 276 10.09 16.63 16.57
N GLN A 277 10.89 16.43 15.52
CA GLN A 277 10.77 17.17 14.27
C GLN A 277 9.50 16.77 13.49
N LEU A 278 9.19 15.47 13.43
CA LEU A 278 7.99 14.96 12.76
C LEU A 278 6.68 15.43 13.41
N LEU A 279 6.69 15.61 14.73
CA LEU A 279 5.51 16.06 15.50
C LEU A 279 5.51 17.58 15.77
N ASP A 280 6.42 18.35 15.15
CA ASP A 280 6.41 19.81 15.21
C ASP A 280 5.15 20.34 14.49
N LYS A 281 4.35 21.17 15.16
CA LYS A 281 3.18 21.84 14.58
C LYS A 281 3.49 22.68 13.33
N ASN A 282 4.76 23.05 13.14
CA ASN A 282 5.23 23.78 11.96
C ASN A 282 5.85 22.87 10.90
N PHE A 283 5.85 21.54 11.06
CA PHE A 283 6.45 20.59 10.11
C PHE A 283 5.93 20.87 8.69
N TYR A 284 4.61 20.88 8.50
CA TYR A 284 4.01 21.18 7.20
C TYR A 284 4.42 22.56 6.66
N LYS A 285 4.39 23.61 7.50
CA LYS A 285 4.78 24.97 7.10
C LYS A 285 6.24 25.05 6.66
N LYS A 286 7.15 24.37 7.38
CA LYS A 286 8.59 24.31 7.08
C LYS A 286 8.90 23.54 5.80
N HIS A 287 8.02 22.63 5.41
CA HIS A 287 8.20 21.73 4.26
C HIS A 287 7.16 21.93 3.16
N LYS A 288 6.55 23.12 3.07
CA LYS A 288 5.51 23.44 2.06
C LYS A 288 5.98 23.21 0.62
N SER A 289 7.28 23.41 0.35
CA SER A 289 7.89 23.19 -0.97
C SER A 289 7.82 21.74 -1.46
N TRP A 290 7.57 20.78 -0.58
CA TRP A 290 7.37 19.38 -0.96
C TRP A 290 5.97 19.08 -1.52
N PHE A 291 5.03 20.02 -1.40
CA PHE A 291 3.61 19.84 -1.76
C PHE A 291 3.22 20.54 -3.08
N ASP A 292 4.19 20.95 -3.91
CA ASP A 292 3.99 21.54 -5.25
C ASP A 292 2.88 22.60 -5.34
N ASP A 293 2.88 23.53 -4.37
CA ASP A 293 1.88 24.61 -4.25
C ASP A 293 0.41 24.16 -4.17
N LYS A 294 0.16 22.86 -3.95
CA LYS A 294 -1.15 22.28 -3.67
C LYS A 294 -1.34 22.16 -2.14
N PRO A 295 -1.93 23.16 -1.46
CA PRO A 295 -2.09 23.13 -0.03
C PRO A 295 -2.99 21.97 0.43
N LEU A 296 -2.70 21.44 1.62
CA LEU A 296 -3.58 20.51 2.33
C LEU A 296 -4.93 21.18 2.61
N CYS A 297 -6.03 20.43 2.55
CA CYS A 297 -7.32 20.91 3.01
C CYS A 297 -7.29 21.27 4.50
N GLU A 298 -8.19 22.15 4.94
CA GLU A 298 -8.14 22.74 6.27
C GLU A 298 -8.24 21.68 7.39
N GLU A 299 -8.99 20.59 7.19
CA GLU A 299 -9.08 19.49 8.15
C GLU A 299 -7.72 18.82 8.39
N ILE A 300 -7.00 18.47 7.32
CA ILE A 300 -5.69 17.81 7.41
C ILE A 300 -4.63 18.80 7.90
N LYS A 301 -4.73 20.06 7.49
CA LYS A 301 -3.86 21.12 7.99
C LYS A 301 -3.99 21.31 9.50
N ARG A 302 -5.22 21.27 10.06
CA ARG A 302 -5.42 21.29 11.52
C ARG A 302 -4.73 20.12 12.22
N ILE A 303 -4.73 18.93 11.63
CA ILE A 303 -3.99 17.77 12.16
C ILE A 303 -2.49 18.02 12.10
N ALA A 304 -1.98 18.52 10.97
CA ALA A 304 -0.57 18.86 10.80
C ALA A 304 -0.09 19.93 11.79
N GLU A 305 -0.98 20.83 12.19
CA GLU A 305 -0.75 21.88 13.19
C GLU A 305 -0.94 21.42 14.65
N GLY A 306 -1.18 20.13 14.87
CA GLY A 306 -1.17 19.53 16.21
C GLY A 306 -2.51 19.53 16.95
N SER A 307 -3.65 19.60 16.24
CA SER A 307 -4.98 19.56 16.88
C SER A 307 -5.18 18.36 17.83
N TYR A 308 -4.54 17.22 17.52
CA TYR A 308 -4.56 15.99 18.32
C TYR A 308 -3.86 16.11 19.69
N GLN A 309 -3.04 17.13 19.91
CA GLN A 309 -2.28 17.30 21.17
C GLN A 309 -3.12 17.93 22.29
N LYS A 310 -4.26 18.54 21.96
CA LYS A 310 -5.14 19.18 22.95
C LYS A 310 -6.34 18.29 23.25
N LYS A 311 -6.67 18.12 24.54
CA LYS A 311 -7.93 17.48 24.95
C LYS A 311 -9.11 18.25 24.36
N GLY A 312 -9.92 17.60 23.53
CA GLY A 312 -11.02 18.26 22.82
C GLY A 312 -10.60 19.14 21.62
N GLY A 313 -9.31 19.19 21.26
CA GLY A 313 -8.84 19.80 20.00
C GLY A 313 -9.29 19.06 18.74
N TYR A 314 -9.99 17.95 18.94
CA TYR A 314 -10.50 17.03 17.94
C TYR A 314 -12.02 16.83 18.12
N LYS A 315 -12.76 17.88 18.48
CA LYS A 315 -14.15 17.77 18.99
C LYS A 315 -15.22 17.30 17.99
N ASP A 316 -14.89 17.13 16.70
CA ASP A 316 -15.78 16.49 15.71
C ASP A 316 -15.11 15.35 14.91
N GLY A 317 -13.78 15.22 15.04
CA GLY A 317 -12.94 14.27 14.32
C GLY A 317 -13.03 14.33 12.79
N ILE A 318 -11.96 13.95 12.09
CA ILE A 318 -12.13 13.50 10.70
C ILE A 318 -12.74 12.10 10.80
N ARG A 319 -14.06 12.03 10.76
CA ARG A 319 -14.76 10.78 10.51
C ARG A 319 -15.04 10.74 9.01
N GLY A 320 -14.62 9.66 8.35
CA GLY A 320 -15.17 9.35 7.03
C GLY A 320 -16.70 9.33 7.18
N LYS A 321 -17.40 10.04 6.31
CA LYS A 321 -18.86 9.88 6.22
C LYS A 321 -19.18 8.46 5.75
#